data_AF-A0A942BCQ7-F1
#
_entry.id   AF-A0A942BCQ7-F1
#
_cell.length_a   1.000
_cell.length_b   1.000
_cell.length_c   1.000
_cell.angle_alpha   90.00
_cell.angle_beta   90.00
_cell.angle_gamma   90.00
#
_symmetry.space_group_name_H-M   'P 1'
#
loop_
_entity.id
_entity.type
_entity.pdbx_description
1 polymer ?
#
loop_
_entity_poly.entity_id
_entity_poly.type
_entity_poly.pdbx_seq_one_letter_code
_entity_poly.pdbx_strand_id
1 'polypeptide(L)'
;MTQAAKNFFSEAFPTRSLAVLLTVGFVDLVATAVLHAQGQIVELNPLMRPLIERSEWLFAFVKGLTLVAAWYVMSRHAKANHKFVSQAAWFGTLAYVFVWTVWFFGASGTPK
;
A
#
# COMPACT_ATOMS: atom_id res chain seq x y z
N MET A 1 -1.85 -27.42 -4.65
CA MET A 1 -1.03 -26.66 -3.68
C MET A 1 -0.53 -27.62 -2.62
N THR A 2 0.79 -27.79 -2.52
CA THR A 2 1.45 -28.67 -1.53
C THR A 2 1.24 -28.12 -0.11
N GLN A 3 1.14 -28.99 0.90
CA GLN A 3 0.90 -28.60 2.30
C GLN A 3 1.97 -27.63 2.84
N ALA A 4 3.21 -27.77 2.35
CA ALA A 4 4.31 -26.84 2.62
C ALA A 4 4.01 -25.40 2.15
N ALA A 5 3.37 -25.23 0.99
CA ALA A 5 2.99 -23.91 0.49
C ALA A 5 1.93 -23.26 1.38
N LYS A 6 0.94 -24.03 1.83
CA LYS A 6 -0.10 -23.54 2.77
C LYS A 6 0.52 -23.03 4.08
N ASN A 7 1.49 -23.76 4.62
CA ASN A 7 2.19 -23.37 5.86
C ASN A 7 3.00 -22.09 5.64
N PHE A 8 3.74 -21.99 4.53
CA PHE A 8 4.48 -20.79 4.18
C PHE A 8 3.57 -19.56 4.03
N PHE A 9 2.45 -19.69 3.33
CA PHE A 9 1.47 -18.59 3.18
C PHE A 9 0.83 -18.20 4.51
N SER A 10 0.56 -19.15 5.40
CA SER A 10 0.03 -18.88 6.74
C SER A 10 1.03 -18.16 7.64
N GLU A 11 2.32 -18.45 7.50
CA GLU A 11 3.39 -17.77 8.24
C GLU A 11 3.71 -16.39 7.67
N ALA A 12 3.71 -16.26 6.33
CA ALA A 12 3.96 -15.00 5.65
C ALA A 12 2.78 -14.03 5.79
N PHE A 13 1.53 -14.51 5.73
CA PHE A 13 0.31 -13.71 5.82
C PHE A 13 -0.59 -14.22 6.95
N PRO A 14 -0.25 -13.90 8.21
CA PRO A 14 -0.99 -14.38 9.37
C PRO A 14 -2.45 -13.89 9.39
N THR A 15 -2.77 -12.77 8.73
CA THR A 15 -4.14 -12.26 8.60
C THR A 15 -4.49 -12.00 7.13
N ARG A 16 -5.76 -12.27 6.76
CA ARG A 16 -6.29 -11.89 5.43
C ARG A 16 -6.27 -10.38 5.22
N SER A 17 -6.50 -9.60 6.28
CA SER A 17 -6.48 -8.14 6.23
C SER A 17 -5.09 -7.58 5.91
N LEU A 18 -4.02 -8.22 6.39
CA LEU A 18 -2.65 -7.84 5.99
C LEU A 18 -2.42 -8.07 4.50
N ALA A 19 -2.90 -9.19 3.95
CA ALA A 19 -2.81 -9.45 2.51
C ALA A 19 -3.61 -8.41 1.69
N VAL A 20 -4.79 -8.01 2.17
CA VAL A 20 -5.60 -6.95 1.54
C VAL A 20 -4.87 -5.62 1.58
N LEU A 21 -4.34 -5.20 2.75
CA LEU A 21 -3.59 -3.96 2.91
C LEU A 21 -2.41 -3.88 1.94
N LEU A 22 -1.64 -4.98 1.83
CA LEU A 22 -0.48 -5.04 0.95
C LEU A 22 -0.87 -5.03 -0.53
N THR A 23 -1.96 -5.73 -0.89
CA THR A 23 -2.49 -5.70 -2.25
C THR A 23 -2.93 -4.30 -2.64
N VAL A 24 -3.68 -3.61 -1.77
CA VAL A 24 -4.13 -2.24 -2.02
C VAL A 24 -2.95 -1.30 -2.16
N GLY A 25 -1.98 -1.38 -1.25
CA GLY A 25 -0.76 -0.55 -1.32
C GLY A 25 0.08 -0.83 -2.57
N PHE A 26 0.14 -2.07 -3.04
CA PHE A 26 0.85 -2.44 -4.26
C PHE A 26 0.14 -1.94 -5.52
N VAL A 27 -1.18 -2.14 -5.61
CA VAL A 27 -1.99 -1.63 -6.73
C VAL A 27 -1.84 -0.12 -6.84
N ASP A 28 -1.91 0.58 -5.71
CA ASP A 28 -1.71 2.02 -5.67
C ASP A 28 -0.30 2.43 -6.12
N LEU A 29 0.75 1.76 -5.62
CA LEU A 29 2.13 2.02 -6.06
C LEU A 29 2.27 1.94 -7.58
N VAL A 30 1.74 0.87 -8.20
CA VAL A 30 1.81 0.67 -9.64
C VAL A 30 0.95 1.71 -10.37
N ALA A 31 -0.29 1.94 -9.91
CA ALA A 31 -1.19 2.90 -10.52
C ALA A 31 -0.60 4.32 -10.49
N THR A 32 -0.07 4.77 -9.36
CA THR A 32 0.54 6.08 -9.23
C THR A 32 1.77 6.22 -10.14
N ALA A 33 2.66 5.22 -10.15
CA ALA A 33 3.85 5.26 -11.00
C ALA A 33 3.50 5.31 -12.51
N VAL A 34 2.54 4.50 -12.95
CA VAL A 34 2.11 4.44 -14.35
C VAL A 34 1.37 5.73 -14.76
N LEU A 35 0.42 6.19 -13.95
CA LEU A 35 -0.35 7.40 -14.24
C LEU A 35 0.54 8.65 -14.21
N HIS A 36 1.54 8.71 -13.32
CA HIS A 36 2.52 9.79 -13.28
C HIS A 36 3.41 9.78 -14.52
N ALA A 37 3.93 8.62 -14.92
CA ALA A 37 4.74 8.48 -16.13
C ALA A 37 3.98 8.90 -17.41
N GLN A 38 2.64 8.79 -17.40
CA GLN A 38 1.76 9.26 -18.48
C GLN A 38 1.35 10.74 -18.35
N GLY A 39 1.79 11.43 -17.29
CA GLY A 39 1.42 12.83 -17.00
C GLY A 39 -0.06 13.02 -16.64
N GLN A 40 -0.76 11.98 -16.20
CA GLN A 40 -2.19 12.03 -15.89
C GLN A 40 -2.50 12.48 -14.46
N ILE A 41 -1.53 12.38 -13.55
CA ILE A 41 -1.68 12.75 -12.14
C ILE A 41 -0.47 13.55 -11.66
N VAL A 42 -0.68 14.34 -10.62
CA VAL A 42 0.38 14.98 -9.82
C VAL A 42 0.32 14.39 -8.42
N GLU A 43 1.46 14.00 -7.86
CA GLU A 43 1.52 13.48 -6.50
C GLU A 43 1.23 14.59 -5.49
N LEU A 44 0.15 14.39 -4.73
CA LEU A 44 -0.33 15.35 -3.74
C LEU A 44 0.37 15.20 -2.39
N ASN A 45 0.98 14.05 -2.12
CA ASN A 45 1.70 13.83 -0.89
C ASN A 45 3.03 14.62 -0.91
N PRO A 46 3.20 15.66 -0.06
CA PRO A 46 4.38 16.52 -0.09
C PRO A 46 5.69 15.77 0.19
N LEU A 47 5.63 14.61 0.87
CA LEU A 47 6.79 13.76 1.11
C LEU A 47 7.15 12.88 -0.08
N MET A 48 6.16 12.42 -0.85
CA MET A 48 6.38 11.52 -1.99
C MET A 48 6.57 12.27 -3.30
N ARG A 49 6.04 13.50 -3.40
CA ARG A 49 6.17 14.38 -4.55
C ARG A 49 7.61 14.58 -5.03
N PRO A 50 8.60 14.95 -4.19
CA PRO A 50 9.98 15.09 -4.66
C PRO A 50 10.63 13.78 -5.10
N LEU A 51 10.10 12.62 -4.67
CA LEU A 51 10.60 11.32 -5.08
C LEU A 51 10.11 10.98 -6.50
N ILE A 52 8.81 11.14 -6.76
CA ILE A 52 8.22 10.82 -8.06
C ILE A 52 8.61 11.83 -9.14
N GLU A 53 8.78 13.11 -8.80
CA GLU A 53 9.26 14.15 -9.72
C GLU A 53 10.72 13.92 -10.15
N ARG A 54 11.53 13.24 -9.32
CA ARG A 54 12.89 12.83 -9.69
C ARG A 54 12.91 11.55 -10.49
N SER A 55 12.15 10.54 -10.06
CA SER A 55 12.05 9.26 -10.73
C SER A 55 10.90 8.42 -10.19
N GLU A 56 10.07 7.87 -11.08
CA GLU A 56 9.03 6.90 -10.76
C GLU A 56 9.62 5.62 -10.14
N TRP A 57 10.83 5.23 -10.55
CA TRP A 57 11.53 4.08 -9.98
C TRP A 57 11.97 4.34 -8.54
N LEU A 58 12.41 5.56 -8.21
CA LEU A 58 12.74 5.93 -6.83
C LEU A 58 11.49 5.92 -5.96
N PHE A 59 10.39 6.49 -6.46
CA PHE A 59 9.09 6.43 -5.79
C PHE A 59 8.64 4.98 -5.55
N ALA A 60 8.67 4.14 -6.59
CA ALA A 60 8.30 2.73 -6.49
C ALA A 60 9.21 1.96 -5.53
N PHE A 61 10.51 2.23 -5.52
CA PHE A 61 11.45 1.59 -4.61
C PHE A 61 11.18 1.98 -3.15
N VAL A 62 11.06 3.27 -2.85
CA VAL A 62 10.82 3.75 -1.49
C VAL A 62 9.46 3.26 -0.99
N LYS A 63 8.42 3.34 -1.81
CA LYS A 63 7.08 2.86 -1.46
C LYS A 63 7.00 1.34 -1.35
N GLY A 64 7.76 0.62 -2.17
CA GLY A 64 7.93 -0.82 -2.06
C GLY A 64 8.61 -1.21 -0.75
N LEU A 65 9.67 -0.50 -0.38
CA LEU A 65 10.39 -0.72 0.88
C LEU A 65 9.48 -0.48 2.10
N THR A 66 8.63 0.55 2.07
CA THR A 66 7.69 0.82 3.17
C THR A 66 6.62 -0.27 3.27
N LEU A 67 6.12 -0.82 2.16
CA LEU A 67 5.20 -1.97 2.17
C LEU A 67 5.86 -3.22 2.74
N VAL A 68 7.12 -3.51 2.36
CA VAL A 68 7.89 -4.64 2.90
C VAL A 68 8.14 -4.45 4.41
N ALA A 69 8.50 -3.24 4.84
CA ALA A 69 8.69 -2.94 6.25
C ALA A 69 7.39 -3.10 7.06
N ALA A 70 6.27 -2.58 6.54
CA ALA A 70 4.95 -2.75 7.15
C ALA A 70 4.57 -4.23 7.26
N TRP A 71 4.77 -5.01 6.18
CA TRP A 71 4.56 -6.46 6.19
C TRP A 71 5.39 -7.15 7.26
N TYR A 72 6.70 -6.88 7.32
CA TYR A 72 7.61 -7.50 8.27
C TYR A 72 7.22 -7.18 9.73
N VAL A 73 6.96 -5.91 10.04
CA VAL A 73 6.56 -5.48 11.38
C VAL A 73 5.24 -6.12 11.79
N MET A 74 4.22 -6.07 10.92
CA MET A 74 2.89 -6.63 11.23
C MET A 74 2.92 -8.17 11.31
N SER A 75 3.67 -8.84 10.43
CA SER A 75 3.83 -10.29 10.46
C SER A 75 4.50 -10.75 11.76
N ARG A 76 5.55 -10.04 12.21
CA ARG A 76 6.19 -10.31 13.49
C ARG A 76 5.25 -10.06 14.67
N HIS A 77 4.49 -8.95 14.64
CA HIS A 77 3.59 -8.59 15.73
C HIS A 77 2.32 -9.45 15.78
N ALA A 78 1.93 -10.07 14.66
CA ALA A 78 0.76 -10.96 14.60
C ALA A 78 0.94 -12.22 15.45
N LYS A 79 2.20 -12.64 15.71
CA LYS A 79 2.52 -13.74 16.62
C LYS A 79 2.17 -13.42 18.07
N ALA A 80 2.24 -12.13 18.45
CA ALA A 80 1.91 -11.68 19.81
C ALA A 80 0.42 -11.28 19.93
N ASN A 81 -0.11 -10.54 18.96
CA ASN A 81 -1.48 -10.00 19.02
C ASN A 81 -2.17 -10.03 17.64
N HIS A 82 -2.70 -11.20 17.28
CA HIS A 82 -3.37 -11.42 15.99
C HIS A 82 -4.57 -10.49 15.75
N LYS A 83 -5.43 -10.31 16.77
CA LYS A 83 -6.60 -9.42 16.69
C LYS A 83 -6.22 -7.96 16.41
N PHE A 84 -5.17 -7.48 17.08
CA PHE A 84 -4.68 -6.11 16.90
C PHE A 84 -4.18 -5.88 15.48
N VAL A 85 -3.34 -6.78 14.95
CA VAL A 85 -2.83 -6.68 13.57
C VAL A 85 -3.98 -6.74 12.56
N SER A 86 -4.97 -7.61 12.80
CA SER A 86 -6.13 -7.71 11.92
C SER A 86 -6.93 -6.41 11.86
N GLN A 87 -7.20 -5.80 13.02
CA GLN A 87 -7.91 -4.52 13.11
C GLN A 87 -7.10 -3.37 12.52
N ALA A 88 -5.81 -3.27 12.87
CA ALA A 88 -4.92 -2.24 12.35
C ALA A 88 -4.82 -2.29 10.82
N ALA A 89 -4.75 -3.48 10.23
CA ALA A 89 -4.72 -3.63 8.77
C ALA A 89 -6.05 -3.24 8.12
N TRP A 90 -7.19 -3.54 8.75
CA TRP A 90 -8.51 -3.10 8.26
C TRP A 90 -8.69 -1.58 8.36
N PHE A 91 -8.38 -0.99 9.52
CA PHE A 91 -8.43 0.47 9.69
C PHE A 91 -7.47 1.17 8.73
N GLY A 92 -6.25 0.66 8.57
CA GLY A 92 -5.29 1.16 7.61
C GLY A 92 -5.81 1.11 6.17
N THR A 93 -6.41 -0.03 5.77
CA THR A 93 -7.00 -0.18 4.44
C THR A 93 -8.17 0.78 4.22
N LEU A 94 -9.09 0.88 5.18
CA LEU A 94 -10.24 1.77 5.07
C LEU A 94 -9.83 3.25 5.04
N ALA A 95 -8.90 3.65 5.91
CA ALA A 95 -8.34 5.00 5.90
C ALA A 95 -7.65 5.30 4.57
N TYR A 96 -6.89 4.34 4.05
CA TYR A 96 -6.21 4.47 2.76
C TYR A 96 -7.18 4.67 1.62
N VAL A 97 -8.15 3.76 1.47
CA VAL A 97 -9.16 3.83 0.42
C VAL A 97 -9.97 5.12 0.54
N PHE A 98 -10.34 5.54 1.75
CA PHE A 98 -11.05 6.79 1.97
C PHE A 98 -10.25 8.01 1.50
N VAL A 99 -8.98 8.14 1.93
CA VAL A 99 -8.10 9.23 1.49
C VAL A 99 -7.91 9.20 -0.03
N TRP A 100 -7.67 8.01 -0.59
CA TRP A 100 -7.49 7.80 -2.02
C TRP A 100 -8.74 8.24 -2.81
N THR A 101 -9.92 7.82 -2.39
CA THR A 101 -11.20 8.22 -2.98
C THR A 101 -11.41 9.73 -2.90
N VAL A 102 -11.20 10.34 -1.72
CA VAL A 102 -11.38 11.79 -1.53
C VAL A 102 -10.41 12.58 -2.41
N TRP A 103 -9.15 12.17 -2.51
CA TRP A 103 -8.18 12.86 -3.37
C TRP A 103 -8.42 12.63 -4.84
N PHE A 104 -8.74 11.40 -5.26
CA PHE A 104 -8.99 11.09 -6.66
C PHE A 104 -10.21 11.85 -7.20
N PHE A 105 -11.33 11.84 -6.46
CA PHE A 105 -12.53 12.57 -6.86
C PHE A 105 -12.43 14.08 -6.59
N GLY A 106 -11.79 14.50 -5.49
CA GLY A 106 -11.59 15.91 -5.16
C GLY A 106 -10.68 16.64 -6.14
N ALA A 107 -9.63 15.98 -6.65
CA ALA A 107 -8.74 16.54 -7.67
C ALA A 107 -9.37 16.54 -9.08
N SER A 108 -10.36 15.68 -9.34
CA SER A 108 -11.08 15.64 -10.63
C SER A 108 -12.08 16.78 -10.83
N GLY A 109 -12.34 17.59 -9.79
CA GLY A 109 -13.32 18.68 -9.80
C GLY A 109 -12.79 20.07 -10.14
N THR A 110 -11.48 20.26 -10.31
CA THR A 110 -10.92 21.54 -10.79
C THR A 110 -10.74 21.49 -12.31
N PRO A 111 -11.60 22.15 -13.10
CA PRO A 111 -11.33 22.31 -14.53
C PRO A 111 -10.00 23.05 -14.74
N LYS A 112 -9.26 22.60 -15.76
CA LYS A 112 -8.04 23.27 -16.24
C LYS A 112 -8.31 24.72 -16.65
#